data_AF-A0A182GDH3-F1
#
_entry.id   AF-A0A182GDH3-F1
#
_cell.length_a   1.000
_cell.length_b   1.000
_cell.length_c   1.000
_cell.angle_alpha   90.00
_cell.angle_beta   90.00
_cell.angle_gamma   90.00
#
_symmetry.space_group_name_H-M   'P 1'
#
loop_
_entity.id
_entity.type
_entity.pdbx_description
1 polymer ?
#
loop_
_entity_poly.entity_id
_entity_poly.type
_entity_poly.pdbx_seq_one_letter_code
_entity_poly.pdbx_strand_id
1 'polypeptide(L)'
;MEASAIARPDPEVLKIDTPEFRSIFTKELEDLIDLFKRYNYEIRVAGGAVRDILMGKCPKDIDIATTATPTEMKEIFTKENIRMVNMNGEKHGTITPRINDKENFEITTLRIDAVTDGRHAEVIHTTDWLLDANRRDLTINSMFLGGGPQSHCTWASRPHCDIDVIDIGA
;
A
#
# COMPACT_ATOMS: atom_id res chain seq x y z
N MET A 1 -10.03 -15.48 28.16
CA MET A 1 -8.63 -15.04 28.01
C MET A 1 -8.39 -14.99 26.52
N GLU A 2 -8.66 -13.84 25.91
CA GLU A 2 -8.50 -13.63 24.47
C GLU A 2 -7.01 -13.60 24.14
N ALA A 3 -6.61 -14.42 23.16
CA ALA A 3 -5.33 -14.29 22.51
C ALA A 3 -5.38 -13.02 21.66
N SER A 4 -4.93 -11.89 22.21
CA SER A 4 -4.54 -10.75 21.40
C SER A 4 -3.37 -11.22 20.53
N ALA A 5 -3.56 -11.26 19.21
CA ALA A 5 -2.48 -11.49 18.27
C ALA A 5 -1.52 -10.31 18.40
N ILE A 6 -0.47 -10.50 19.20
CA ILE A 6 0.59 -9.50 19.34
C ILE A 6 1.35 -9.55 18.02
N ALA A 7 1.20 -8.52 17.19
CA ALA A 7 2.08 -8.35 16.03
C ALA A 7 3.53 -8.43 16.46
N ARG A 8 4.37 -8.97 15.57
CA ARG A 8 5.80 -9.05 15.86
C ARG A 8 6.34 -7.66 16.23
N PRO A 9 7.02 -7.51 17.38
CA PRO A 9 7.53 -6.22 17.83
C PRO A 9 8.59 -5.68 16.87
N ASP A 10 9.29 -6.56 16.14
CA ASP A 10 10.24 -6.23 15.11
C ASP A 10 9.76 -6.80 13.77
N PRO A 11 9.39 -5.96 12.78
CA PRO A 11 9.02 -6.44 11.46
C PRO A 11 10.23 -7.06 10.76
N GLU A 12 10.08 -8.28 10.23
CA GLU A 12 11.13 -8.91 9.44
C GLU A 12 11.21 -8.28 8.06
N VAL A 13 12.33 -7.62 7.77
CA VAL A 13 12.61 -7.01 6.48
C VAL A 13 13.24 -8.05 5.55
N LEU A 14 12.48 -8.49 4.56
CA LEU A 14 12.96 -9.40 3.50
C LEU A 14 13.24 -8.63 2.22
N LYS A 15 14.44 -8.81 1.65
CA LYS A 15 14.81 -8.29 0.34
C LYS A 15 14.39 -9.28 -0.75
N ILE A 16 13.53 -8.84 -1.67
CA ILE A 16 13.04 -9.66 -2.77
C ILE A 16 13.51 -9.08 -4.10
N ASP A 17 14.08 -9.93 -4.95
CA ASP A 17 14.46 -9.59 -6.32
C ASP A 17 14.08 -10.75 -7.26
N THR A 18 12.77 -10.94 -7.46
CA THR A 18 12.23 -11.99 -8.33
C THR A 18 11.70 -11.40 -9.65
N PRO A 19 11.59 -12.20 -10.73
CA PRO A 19 10.96 -11.75 -11.98
C PRO A 19 9.52 -11.27 -11.77
N GLU A 20 8.76 -11.95 -10.90
CA GLU A 20 7.38 -11.60 -10.57
C GLU A 20 7.33 -10.25 -9.86
N PHE A 21 8.26 -10.00 -8.95
CA PHE A 21 8.45 -8.70 -8.31
C PHE A 21 8.78 -7.61 -9.33
N ARG A 22 9.71 -7.84 -10.25
CA ARG A 22 10.05 -6.84 -11.28
C ARG A 22 8.88 -6.57 -12.23
N SER A 23 8.01 -7.56 -12.44
CA SER A 23 6.89 -7.44 -13.37
C SER A 23 5.80 -6.46 -12.90
N ILE A 24 5.70 -6.17 -11.60
CA ILE A 24 4.71 -5.23 -11.08
C ILE A 24 5.12 -3.76 -11.24
N PHE A 25 6.41 -3.47 -11.41
CA PHE A 25 6.91 -2.11 -11.63
C PHE A 25 6.72 -1.69 -13.08
N THR A 26 5.47 -1.43 -13.44
CA THR A 26 5.12 -0.76 -14.69
C THR A 26 5.56 0.70 -14.62
N LYS A 27 5.73 1.33 -15.79
CA LYS A 27 6.01 2.76 -15.89
C LYS A 27 4.96 3.59 -15.13
N GLU A 28 3.70 3.16 -15.20
CA GLU A 28 2.58 3.79 -14.53
C GLU A 28 2.65 3.67 -13.00
N LEU A 29 3.07 2.51 -12.47
CA LEU A 29 3.28 2.35 -11.04
C LEU A 29 4.47 3.20 -10.54
N GLU A 30 5.57 3.24 -11.29
CA GLU A 30 6.72 4.10 -10.97
C GLU A 30 6.33 5.58 -10.95
N ASP A 31 5.61 6.06 -11.96
CA ASP A 31 5.13 7.45 -12.03
C ASP A 31 4.20 7.79 -10.84
N LEU A 32 3.37 6.84 -10.40
CA LEU A 32 2.52 6.97 -9.23
C LEU A 32 3.32 7.04 -7.93
N ILE A 33 4.33 6.18 -7.76
CA ILE A 33 5.21 6.20 -6.59
C ILE A 33 5.95 7.53 -6.50
N ASP A 34 6.54 7.98 -7.62
CA ASP A 34 7.24 9.26 -7.69
C ASP A 34 6.31 10.43 -7.40
N LEU A 35 5.06 10.37 -7.86
CA LEU A 35 4.06 11.38 -7.54
C LEU A 35 3.84 11.49 -6.03
N PHE A 36 3.54 10.40 -5.34
CA PHE A 36 3.30 10.44 -3.88
C PHE A 36 4.54 10.91 -3.11
N LYS A 37 5.73 10.51 -3.58
CA LYS A 37 7.01 10.99 -3.03
C LYS A 37 7.18 12.51 -3.17
N ARG A 38 6.81 13.11 -4.31
CA ARG A 38 6.84 14.57 -4.50
C ARG A 38 5.94 15.32 -3.51
N TYR A 39 4.84 14.70 -3.12
CA TYR A 39 3.89 15.25 -2.15
C TYR A 39 4.17 14.82 -0.70
N ASN A 40 5.29 14.12 -0.45
CA ASN A 40 5.74 13.69 0.87
C ASN A 40 4.77 12.72 1.58
N TYR A 41 4.11 11.85 0.81
CA TYR A 41 3.32 10.74 1.31
C TYR A 41 4.00 9.41 1.01
N GLU A 42 3.84 8.45 1.92
CA GLU A 42 4.31 7.09 1.70
C GLU A 42 3.27 6.28 0.92
N ILE A 43 3.74 5.41 0.04
CA ILE A 43 2.91 4.54 -0.78
C ILE A 43 3.59 3.16 -0.90
N ARG A 44 2.83 2.09 -0.69
CA ARG A 44 3.35 0.71 -0.70
C ARG A 44 2.31 -0.23 -1.28
N VAL A 45 2.75 -1.25 -2.02
CA VAL A 45 1.89 -2.37 -2.42
C VAL A 45 1.53 -3.17 -1.16
N ALA A 46 0.30 -3.64 -1.04
CA ALA A 46 -0.20 -4.27 0.18
C ALA A 46 -0.88 -5.62 -0.09
N GLY A 47 -0.96 -6.45 0.94
CA GLY A 47 -1.87 -7.59 1.00
C GLY A 47 -1.60 -8.69 -0.02
N GLY A 48 -2.63 -9.07 -0.77
CA GLY A 48 -2.61 -10.28 -1.61
C GLY A 48 -1.56 -10.23 -2.71
N ALA A 49 -1.25 -9.03 -3.22
CA ALA A 49 -0.20 -8.86 -4.23
C ALA A 49 1.19 -9.24 -3.67
N VAL A 50 1.48 -8.84 -2.43
CA VAL A 50 2.76 -9.15 -1.76
C VAL A 50 2.88 -10.66 -1.51
N ARG A 51 1.80 -11.29 -1.04
CA ARG A 51 1.73 -12.74 -0.88
C ARG A 51 2.01 -13.47 -2.20
N ASP A 52 1.36 -13.07 -3.28
CA ASP A 52 1.49 -13.77 -4.56
C ASP A 52 2.93 -13.68 -5.09
N ILE A 53 3.58 -12.52 -4.94
CA ILE A 53 5.01 -12.33 -5.27
C ILE A 53 5.90 -13.25 -4.42
N LEU A 54 5.65 -13.33 -3.11
CA LEU A 54 6.38 -14.23 -2.20
C LEU A 54 6.20 -15.71 -2.57
N MET A 55 5.07 -16.07 -3.19
CA MET A 55 4.80 -17.41 -3.70
C MET A 55 5.34 -17.65 -5.12
N GLY A 56 6.06 -16.68 -5.72
CA GLY A 56 6.54 -16.76 -7.10
C GLY A 56 5.42 -16.75 -8.14
N LYS A 57 4.33 -16.02 -7.85
CA LYS A 57 3.19 -15.83 -8.76
C LYS A 57 3.06 -14.36 -9.15
N CYS A 58 2.71 -14.09 -10.39
CA CYS A 58 2.35 -12.74 -10.81
C CYS A 58 1.00 -12.36 -10.19
N PRO A 59 0.92 -11.27 -9.41
CA PRO A 59 -0.35 -10.80 -8.88
C PRO A 59 -1.24 -10.30 -10.01
N LYS A 60 -2.55 -10.53 -9.87
CA LYS A 60 -3.54 -10.07 -10.86
C LYS A 60 -4.08 -8.68 -10.54
N ASP A 61 -4.26 -8.43 -9.25
CA ASP A 61 -4.79 -7.19 -8.71
C ASP A 61 -3.75 -6.65 -7.72
N ILE A 62 -3.38 -5.38 -7.88
CA ILE A 62 -2.38 -4.70 -7.05
C ILE A 62 -3.12 -3.73 -6.12
N ASP A 63 -3.28 -4.14 -4.88
CA ASP A 63 -3.75 -3.25 -3.81
C ASP A 63 -2.60 -2.35 -3.37
N ILE A 64 -2.84 -1.06 -3.30
CA ILE A 64 -1.87 -0.07 -2.83
C ILE A 64 -2.40 0.58 -1.56
N ALA A 65 -1.52 0.75 -0.58
CA ALA A 65 -1.79 1.46 0.65
C ALA A 65 -0.96 2.74 0.72
N THR A 66 -1.50 3.79 1.35
CA THR A 66 -0.83 5.08 1.50
C THR A 66 -1.16 5.77 2.81
N THR A 67 -0.25 6.63 3.28
CA THR A 67 -0.48 7.53 4.41
C THR A 67 -1.35 8.74 4.04
N ALA A 68 -1.57 9.01 2.74
CA ALA A 68 -2.43 10.11 2.30
C ALA A 68 -3.91 9.80 2.53
N THR A 69 -4.66 10.74 3.08
CA THR A 69 -6.11 10.65 3.24
C THR A 69 -6.84 10.71 1.89
N PRO A 70 -8.11 10.26 1.79
CA PRO A 70 -8.86 10.34 0.54
C PRO A 70 -8.99 11.78 0.03
N THR A 71 -9.12 12.74 0.93
CA THR A 71 -9.16 14.17 0.59
C THR A 71 -7.85 14.64 -0.02
N GLU A 72 -6.71 14.33 0.62
CA GLU A 72 -5.38 14.70 0.11
C GLU A 72 -5.09 14.03 -1.25
N MET A 73 -5.45 12.76 -1.41
CA MET A 73 -5.33 12.06 -2.69
C MET A 73 -6.10 12.75 -3.80
N LYS A 74 -7.35 13.19 -3.53
CA LYS A 74 -8.14 13.96 -4.51
C LYS A 74 -7.47 15.26 -4.89
N GLU A 75 -6.91 15.98 -3.92
CA GLU A 75 -6.22 17.24 -4.18
C GLU A 75 -4.98 17.02 -5.06
N ILE A 76 -4.17 16.00 -4.76
CA ILE A 76 -3.00 15.60 -5.55
C ILE A 76 -3.43 15.27 -6.98
N PHE A 77 -4.38 14.37 -7.16
CA PHE A 77 -4.81 13.94 -8.49
C PHE A 77 -5.46 15.07 -9.28
N THR A 78 -6.26 15.92 -8.64
CA THR A 78 -6.85 17.10 -9.28
C THR A 78 -5.75 18.08 -9.74
N LYS A 79 -4.75 18.33 -8.90
CA LYS A 79 -3.66 19.25 -9.20
C LYS A 79 -2.76 18.75 -10.34
N GLU A 80 -2.55 17.44 -10.43
CA GLU A 80 -1.75 16.81 -11.47
C GLU A 80 -2.57 16.45 -12.73
N ASN A 81 -3.86 16.82 -12.79
CA ASN A 81 -4.79 16.50 -13.87
C ASN A 81 -4.94 14.98 -14.14
N ILE A 82 -4.89 14.17 -13.08
CA ILE A 82 -5.07 12.72 -13.13
C ILE A 82 -6.55 12.38 -12.97
N ARG A 83 -7.08 11.56 -13.88
CA ARG A 83 -8.47 11.12 -13.84
C ARG A 83 -8.71 10.10 -12.72
N MET A 84 -9.75 10.32 -11.93
CA MET A 84 -10.26 9.34 -10.96
C MET A 84 -11.45 8.60 -11.55
N VAL A 85 -11.44 7.26 -11.51
CA VAL A 85 -12.42 6.39 -12.21
C VAL A 85 -13.54 5.93 -11.29
N ASN A 86 -13.25 5.70 -10.01
CA ASN A 86 -14.22 5.18 -9.05
C ASN A 86 -14.25 6.04 -7.78
N MET A 87 -15.42 6.61 -7.47
CA MET A 87 -15.69 7.33 -6.22
C MET A 87 -16.47 6.47 -5.22
N ASN A 88 -17.00 5.30 -5.61
CA ASN A 88 -17.80 4.48 -4.70
C ASN A 88 -16.95 3.84 -3.58
N GLY A 89 -15.66 3.59 -3.84
CA GLY A 89 -14.68 3.12 -2.86
C GLY A 89 -14.29 4.16 -1.80
N GLU A 90 -14.66 5.44 -2.01
CA GLU A 90 -14.27 6.53 -1.11
C GLU A 90 -14.81 6.35 0.31
N LYS A 91 -16.00 5.77 0.45
CA LYS A 91 -16.60 5.46 1.76
C LYS A 91 -15.74 4.51 2.60
N HIS A 92 -14.85 3.76 1.96
CA HIS A 92 -13.92 2.83 2.58
C HIS A 92 -12.48 3.36 2.59
N GLY A 93 -12.27 4.61 2.16
CA GLY A 93 -10.95 5.24 2.08
C GLY A 93 -10.14 4.85 0.82
N THR A 94 -10.80 4.33 -0.21
CA THR A 94 -10.15 3.89 -1.45
C THR A 94 -10.42 4.86 -2.60
N ILE A 95 -9.39 5.25 -3.33
CA ILE A 95 -9.46 6.06 -4.56
C ILE A 95 -8.78 5.32 -5.70
N THR A 96 -9.42 5.35 -6.87
CA THR A 96 -8.91 4.69 -8.08
C THR A 96 -8.49 5.72 -9.14
N PRO A 97 -7.24 6.22 -9.12
CA PRO A 97 -6.70 7.01 -10.23
C PRO A 97 -6.42 6.13 -11.46
N ARG A 98 -6.51 6.75 -12.64
CA ARG A 98 -6.03 6.20 -13.90
C ARG A 98 -4.78 6.94 -14.34
N ILE A 99 -3.64 6.25 -14.32
CA ILE A 99 -2.34 6.83 -14.64
C ILE A 99 -2.05 6.67 -16.13
N ASN A 100 -1.57 7.74 -16.76
CA ASN A 100 -1.26 7.82 -18.20
C ASN A 100 -2.41 7.34 -19.11
N ASP A 101 -3.66 7.49 -18.66
CA ASP A 101 -4.88 6.96 -19.32
C ASP A 101 -4.82 5.47 -19.69
N LYS A 102 -3.95 4.70 -19.03
CA LYS A 102 -3.66 3.31 -19.38
C LYS A 102 -4.02 2.34 -18.26
N GLU A 103 -3.52 2.57 -17.06
CA GLU A 103 -3.63 1.64 -15.92
C GLU A 103 -4.41 2.27 -14.76
N ASN A 104 -5.22 1.46 -14.08
CA ASN A 104 -5.96 1.87 -12.89
C ASN A 104 -5.29 1.26 -11.66
N PHE A 105 -5.17 2.04 -10.59
CA PHE A 105 -4.65 1.55 -9.32
C PHE A 105 -5.66 1.75 -8.21
N GLU A 106 -5.84 0.78 -7.33
CA GLU A 106 -6.67 0.95 -6.14
C GLU A 106 -5.80 1.36 -4.97
N ILE A 107 -5.95 2.61 -4.53
CA ILE A 107 -5.13 3.19 -3.47
C ILE A 107 -6.01 3.42 -2.25
N THR A 108 -5.66 2.78 -1.15
CA THR A 108 -6.41 2.83 0.10
C THR A 108 -5.60 3.53 1.18
N THR A 109 -6.20 4.53 1.85
CA THR A 109 -5.59 5.15 3.01
C THR A 109 -5.48 4.14 4.15
N LEU A 110 -4.33 4.10 4.82
CA LEU A 110 -4.14 3.31 6.04
C LEU A 110 -5.22 3.64 7.06
N ARG A 111 -5.74 2.61 7.72
CA ARG A 111 -6.86 2.78 8.65
C ARG A 111 -6.81 1.81 9.81
N ILE A 112 -7.54 2.16 10.86
CA ILE A 112 -7.82 1.34 12.02
C ILE A 112 -9.33 1.16 12.07
N ASP A 113 -9.78 -0.06 12.31
CA ASP A 113 -11.20 -0.32 12.53
C ASP A 113 -11.53 0.10 13.97
N ALA A 114 -12.29 1.19 14.12
CA ALA A 114 -12.83 1.55 15.41
C ALA A 114 -14.03 0.64 15.71
N VAL A 115 -14.04 0.07 16.91
CA VAL A 115 -15.18 -0.74 17.36
C VAL A 115 -16.35 0.22 17.57
N THR A 116 -17.34 0.13 16.70
CA THR A 116 -18.63 0.81 16.87
C THR A 116 -19.76 -0.20 16.92
N ASP A 117 -20.80 0.14 17.69
CA ASP A 117 -21.89 -0.75 18.04
C ASP A 117 -22.52 -1.34 16.78
N GLY A 118 -22.39 -2.67 16.62
CA GLY A 118 -23.16 -3.65 15.85
C GLY A 118 -23.65 -3.38 14.41
N ARG A 119 -23.70 -2.14 13.93
CA ARG A 119 -24.38 -1.70 12.70
C ARG A 119 -23.61 -0.64 11.90
N HIS A 120 -22.60 0.00 12.49
CA HIS A 120 -21.67 0.87 11.78
C HIS A 120 -20.25 0.53 12.23
N ALA A 121 -19.31 0.43 11.29
CA ALA A 121 -17.88 0.41 11.59
C ALA A 121 -17.35 1.81 11.23
N GLU A 122 -16.89 2.56 12.24
CA GLU A 122 -16.21 3.82 12.00
C GLU A 122 -14.76 3.53 11.66
N VAL A 123 -14.29 4.12 10.56
CA VAL A 123 -12.94 3.95 10.07
C VAL A 123 -12.13 5.16 10.48
N ILE A 124 -11.03 4.94 11.20
CA ILE A 124 -10.10 6.01 11.57
C ILE A 124 -8.87 5.91 10.68
N HIS A 125 -8.55 6.96 9.93
CA HIS A 125 -7.31 7.02 9.15
C HIS A 125 -6.09 7.13 10.06
N THR A 126 -5.03 6.39 9.72
CA THR A 126 -3.75 6.42 10.44
C THR A 126 -2.62 6.63 9.46
N THR A 127 -1.44 6.99 9.96
CA THR A 127 -0.18 6.98 9.19
C THR A 127 0.74 5.85 9.63
N ASP A 128 0.30 5.05 10.61
CA ASP A 128 1.05 3.94 11.16
C ASP A 128 0.71 2.63 10.42
N TRP A 129 1.71 2.10 9.71
CA TRP A 129 1.63 0.84 8.96
C TRP A 129 1.37 -0.37 9.85
N LEU A 130 1.90 -0.37 11.07
CA LEU A 130 1.72 -1.47 12.03
C LEU A 130 0.25 -1.55 12.45
N LEU A 131 -0.37 -0.40 12.70
CA LEU A 131 -1.79 -0.33 13.06
C LEU A 131 -2.71 -0.79 11.91
N ASP A 132 -2.39 -0.43 10.66
CA ASP A 132 -3.17 -0.92 9.50
C ASP A 132 -3.02 -2.41 9.27
N ALA A 133 -1.84 -2.98 9.50
CA ALA A 133 -1.66 -4.40 9.29
C ALA A 133 -2.22 -5.24 10.46
N ASN A 134 -2.30 -4.68 11.66
CA ASN A 134 -2.92 -5.32 12.83
C ASN A 134 -4.43 -5.54 12.70
N ARG A 135 -5.13 -4.68 11.94
CA ARG A 135 -6.58 -4.86 11.70
C ARG A 135 -6.89 -5.93 10.64
N ARG A 136 -5.89 -6.45 9.93
CA ARG A 136 -6.12 -7.39 8.83
C ARG A 136 -6.27 -8.81 9.36
N ASP A 137 -7.20 -9.52 8.74
CA ASP A 137 -7.71 -10.81 9.24
C ASP A 137 -6.69 -11.94 9.15
N LEU A 138 -5.81 -11.91 8.14
CA LEU A 138 -4.81 -12.94 7.86
C LEU A 138 -3.42 -12.33 7.83
N THR A 139 -2.49 -12.91 8.60
CA THR A 139 -1.08 -12.48 8.69
C THR A 139 -0.40 -12.44 7.31
N ILE A 140 -0.67 -13.42 6.47
CA ILE A 140 -0.16 -13.48 5.09
C ILE A 140 -0.72 -12.38 4.17
N ASN A 141 -1.73 -11.62 4.60
CA ASN A 141 -2.26 -10.46 3.89
C ASN A 141 -1.93 -9.15 4.61
N SER A 142 -1.12 -9.20 5.68
CA SER A 142 -0.68 -8.07 6.49
C SER A 142 0.68 -7.51 6.10
N MET A 143 1.16 -7.89 4.91
CA MET A 143 2.45 -7.46 4.39
C MET A 143 2.33 -6.24 3.47
N PHE A 144 3.37 -5.41 3.51
CA PHE A 144 3.56 -4.27 2.62
C PHE A 144 4.87 -4.39 1.87
N LEU A 145 4.91 -3.82 0.66
CA LEU A 145 6.03 -3.85 -0.25
C LEU A 145 6.25 -2.43 -0.79
N GLY A 146 7.29 -1.75 -0.33
CA GLY A 146 7.71 -0.44 -0.87
C GLY A 146 9.09 0.01 -0.36
N GLY A 147 9.62 1.10 -0.92
CA GLY A 147 10.92 1.64 -0.51
C GLY A 147 10.86 2.33 0.85
N GLY A 148 11.60 1.84 1.85
CA GLY A 148 11.63 2.42 3.19
C GLY A 148 12.31 3.81 3.26
N PRO A 149 12.00 4.63 4.28
CA PRO A 149 12.52 6.00 4.46
C PRO A 149 14.04 6.10 4.71
N GLN A 150 14.76 4.98 4.83
CA GLN A 150 16.23 4.92 4.87
C GLN A 150 16.87 4.12 3.72
N SER A 151 16.13 3.85 2.65
CA SER A 151 16.78 3.45 1.42
C SER A 151 17.45 4.68 0.79
N HIS A 152 18.76 4.82 0.98
CA HIS A 152 19.63 5.58 0.08
C HIS A 152 19.53 4.96 -1.32
N CYS A 153 18.41 5.15 -2.00
CA CYS A 153 18.18 4.81 -3.39
C CYS A 153 17.77 6.10 -4.08
N THR A 154 18.78 6.85 -4.51
CA THR A 154 18.62 7.89 -5.52
C THR A 154 18.16 7.18 -6.79
N TRP A 155 16.86 7.28 -7.10
CA TRP A 155 16.18 6.66 -8.25
C TRP A 155 16.62 7.27 -9.59
N ALA A 156 17.90 7.09 -9.89
CA ALA A 156 18.50 7.27 -11.19
C ALA A 156 19.68 6.29 -11.23
N SER A 157 19.55 5.20 -11.99
CA SER A 157 20.64 4.32 -12.47
C SER A 157 21.04 3.03 -11.70
N ARG A 158 20.12 2.16 -11.23
CA ARG A 158 20.34 0.68 -11.18
C ARG A 158 19.10 -0.14 -10.73
N PRO A 159 18.98 -1.43 -11.13
CA PRO A 159 17.78 -2.26 -11.00
C PRO A 159 17.67 -3.03 -9.65
N HIS A 160 18.33 -2.57 -8.59
CA HIS A 160 18.31 -3.24 -7.28
C HIS A 160 17.81 -2.25 -6.23
N CYS A 161 16.48 -2.14 -6.12
CA CYS A 161 15.86 -1.50 -4.98
C CYS A 161 15.44 -2.61 -4.03
N ASP A 162 16.17 -2.73 -2.93
CA ASP A 162 15.80 -3.55 -1.79
C ASP A 162 14.45 -3.06 -1.27
N ILE A 163 13.42 -3.88 -1.39
CA ILE A 163 12.09 -3.54 -0.90
C ILE A 163 11.84 -4.29 0.38
N ASP A 164 11.48 -3.53 1.42
CA ASP A 164 11.17 -4.07 2.73
C ASP A 164 9.79 -4.70 2.69
N VAL A 165 9.72 -6.04 2.75
CA VAL A 165 8.49 -6.68 3.20
C VAL A 165 8.39 -6.44 4.70
N ILE A 166 7.29 -5.84 5.17
CA ILE A 166 7.01 -5.80 6.60
C ILE A 166 6.09 -6.98 6.90
N ASP A 167 6.65 -8.09 7.37
CA ASP A 167 5.84 -9.16 7.97
C ASP A 167 5.65 -8.86 9.46
N ILE A 168 4.42 -8.47 9.82
CA ILE A 168 4.02 -8.25 11.21
C ILE A 168 3.22 -9.43 11.79
N GLY A 169 3.15 -10.55 11.06
CA GLY A 169 2.32 -11.70 11.41
C GLY A 169 2.74 -12.41 12.69
N ALA A 170 1.79 -12.67 13.58
CA ALA A 170 1.95 -13.57 14.73
C ALA A 170 2.13 -15.03 14.29
#